data_AF-A0A959V0I5-F1
#
_entry.id   AF-A0A959V0I5-F1
#
_cell.length_a   1.000
_cell.length_b   1.000
_cell.length_c   1.000
_cell.angle_alpha   90.00
_cell.angle_beta   90.00
_cell.angle_gamma   90.00
#
_symmetry.space_group_name_H-M   'P 1'
#
loop_
_entity.id
_entity.type
_entity.pdbx_description
1 polymer ?
#
loop_
_entity_poly.entity_id
_entity_poly.type
_entity_poly.pdbx_seq_one_letter_code
_entity_poly.pdbx_strand_id
1 'polypeptide(L)'
;GRPGTARAGDRGGVQRVPHLPARELETAMRSARMIVSRTGYTTLMDLATIGRTALLVPTPGQAEQEYLGHLHRGTGRFLVQDQHELDVMDAWERLRDQASGEAKADGHPMLEEALNDLEELLGL
;
A
#
# COMPACT_ATOMS: atom_id res chain seq x y z
N GLY A 1 -18.59 -13.85 4.24
CA GLY A 1 -18.96 -13.26 5.55
C GLY A 1 -20.05 -12.25 5.34
N ARG A 2 -21.00 -12.10 6.27
CA ARG A 2 -22.08 -11.10 6.13
C ARG A 2 -21.53 -9.69 6.30
N PRO A 3 -21.61 -8.80 5.30
CA PRO A 3 -21.30 -7.38 5.49
C PRO A 3 -22.39 -6.74 6.35
N GLY A 4 -22.02 -6.02 7.42
CA GLY A 4 -22.98 -5.19 8.17
C GLY A 4 -22.85 -5.10 9.69
N THR A 5 -21.93 -5.81 10.34
CA THR A 5 -21.85 -5.84 11.83
C THR A 5 -20.60 -5.23 12.45
N ALA A 6 -19.71 -4.60 11.68
CA ALA A 6 -18.57 -3.92 12.27
C ALA A 6 -19.08 -2.70 13.06
N ARG A 7 -18.94 -2.71 14.38
CA ARG A 7 -19.31 -1.59 15.23
C ARG A 7 -18.22 -0.53 15.16
N ALA A 8 -18.60 0.70 14.85
CA ALA A 8 -17.72 1.84 15.09
C ALA A 8 -17.40 1.92 16.60
N GLY A 9 -16.16 2.25 16.93
CA GLY A 9 -15.73 2.33 18.33
C GLY A 9 -14.37 2.99 18.45
N ASP A 10 -14.19 3.69 19.57
CA ASP A 10 -12.90 4.24 19.99
C ASP A 10 -12.42 3.44 21.20
N ARG A 11 -11.16 2.98 21.16
CA ARG A 11 -10.53 2.34 22.30
C ARG A 11 -9.05 2.68 22.34
N GLY A 12 -8.64 3.47 23.32
CA GLY A 12 -7.23 3.74 23.61
C GLY A 12 -6.47 4.35 22.42
N GLY A 13 -7.06 5.34 21.75
CA GLY A 13 -6.45 6.00 20.58
C GLY A 13 -6.63 5.24 19.26
N VAL A 14 -7.45 4.19 19.24
CA VAL A 14 -7.79 3.44 18.03
C VAL A 14 -9.24 3.71 17.65
N GLN A 15 -9.42 4.42 16.55
CA GLN A 15 -10.73 4.61 15.92
C GLN A 15 -10.99 3.52 14.88
N ARG A 16 -12.11 2.82 14.99
CA ARG A 16 -12.55 1.81 14.02
C ARG A 16 -13.75 2.33 13.24
N VAL A 17 -13.64 2.34 11.91
CA VAL A 17 -14.72 2.76 11.02
C VAL A 17 -14.96 1.68 9.97
N PRO A 18 -16.17 1.11 9.85
CA PRO A 18 -16.47 0.04 8.89
C PRO A 18 -16.34 0.45 7.43
N HIS A 19 -16.76 1.68 7.13
CA HIS A 19 -16.72 2.27 5.80
C HIS A 19 -16.61 3.79 5.94
N LEU A 20 -15.68 4.37 5.20
CA LEU A 20 -15.58 5.82 5.01
C LEU A 20 -16.02 6.13 3.58
N PRO A 21 -16.89 7.14 3.37
CA PRO A 21 -17.16 7.67 2.05
C PRO A 21 -15.87 8.13 1.36
N ALA A 22 -15.83 8.08 0.03
CA ALA A 22 -14.61 8.33 -0.75
C ALA A 22 -13.86 9.62 -0.37
N ARG A 23 -14.58 10.74 -0.17
CA ARG A 23 -13.97 12.02 0.24
C ARG A 23 -13.37 11.99 1.64
N GLU A 24 -14.02 11.31 2.57
CA GLU A 24 -13.53 11.18 3.95
C GLU A 24 -12.33 10.25 4.01
N LEU A 25 -12.35 9.15 3.25
CA LEU A 25 -11.21 8.25 3.11
C LEU A 25 -10.01 8.97 2.50
N GLU A 26 -10.20 9.72 1.41
CA GLU A 26 -9.14 10.51 0.79
C GLU A 26 -8.53 11.51 1.79
N THR A 27 -9.37 12.22 2.54
CA THR A 27 -8.92 13.18 3.56
C THR A 27 -8.12 12.49 4.67
N ALA A 28 -8.60 11.34 5.16
CA ALA A 28 -7.90 10.54 6.15
C ALA A 28 -6.53 10.07 5.63
N MET A 29 -6.46 9.53 4.41
CA MET A 29 -5.22 9.06 3.81
C MET A 29 -4.22 10.20 3.57
N ARG A 30 -4.66 11.37 3.09
CA ARG A 30 -3.79 12.53 2.87
C ARG A 30 -3.20 13.09 4.15
N SER A 31 -3.99 13.12 5.22
CA SER A 31 -3.57 13.63 6.53
C SER A 31 -2.77 12.61 7.35
N ALA A 32 -2.82 11.33 6.99
CA ALA A 32 -2.12 10.27 7.70
C ALA A 32 -0.60 10.42 7.59
N ARG A 33 0.09 10.33 8.73
CA ARG A 33 1.56 10.35 8.76
C ARG A 33 2.17 9.07 8.18
N MET A 34 1.49 7.94 8.33
CA MET A 34 1.81 6.66 7.72
C MET A 34 0.51 5.95 7.36
N ILE A 35 0.49 5.30 6.20
CA ILE A 35 -0.61 4.45 5.76
C ILE A 35 -0.11 3.01 5.79
N VAL A 36 -0.90 2.10 6.35
CA VAL A 36 -0.66 0.65 6.32
C VAL A 36 -1.84 0.01 5.61
N SER A 37 -1.60 -0.80 4.59
CA SER A 37 -2.67 -1.47 3.85
C SER A 37 -2.24 -2.80 3.25
N ARG A 38 -3.21 -3.55 2.73
CA ARG A 38 -2.97 -4.69 1.84
C ARG A 38 -2.55 -4.21 0.46
N THR A 39 -1.91 -5.08 -0.30
CA THR A 39 -1.48 -4.83 -1.69
C THR A 39 -2.63 -5.02 -2.70
N GLY A 40 -3.81 -4.46 -2.39
CA GLY A 40 -4.96 -4.52 -3.31
C GLY A 40 -4.85 -3.49 -4.44
N TYR A 41 -5.30 -3.84 -5.63
CA TYR A 41 -5.25 -2.96 -6.82
C TYR A 41 -5.89 -1.58 -6.59
N THR A 42 -7.12 -1.54 -6.07
CA THR A 42 -7.81 -0.26 -5.78
C THR A 42 -7.05 0.58 -4.76
N THR A 43 -6.47 -0.04 -3.72
CA THR A 43 -5.64 0.68 -2.75
C THR A 43 -4.40 1.28 -3.39
N LEU A 44 -3.71 0.54 -4.27
CA LEU A 44 -2.56 1.04 -5.01
C LEU A 44 -2.95 2.23 -5.90
N MET A 45 -4.11 2.16 -6.55
CA MET A 45 -4.64 3.26 -7.37
C MET A 45 -5.01 4.49 -6.55
N ASP A 46 -5.64 4.32 -5.39
CA ASP A 46 -5.95 5.41 -4.47
C ASP A 46 -4.65 6.10 -4.02
N LEU A 47 -3.67 5.32 -3.55
CA LEU A 47 -2.34 5.81 -3.14
C LEU A 47 -1.60 6.52 -4.27
N ALA A 48 -1.69 5.97 -5.49
CA ALA A 48 -1.09 6.57 -6.69
C ALA A 48 -1.72 7.93 -6.99
N THR A 49 -3.04 8.00 -6.96
CA THR A 49 -3.85 9.21 -7.22
C THR A 49 -3.57 10.31 -6.19
N ILE A 50 -3.43 9.97 -4.92
CA ILE A 50 -3.16 10.96 -3.87
C ILE A 50 -1.68 11.28 -3.70
N GLY A 51 -0.79 10.57 -4.40
CA GLY A 51 0.66 10.77 -4.32
C GLY A 51 1.26 10.39 -2.97
N ARG A 52 0.70 9.38 -2.28
CA ARG A 52 1.18 8.94 -0.95
C ARG A 52 1.89 7.59 -1.06
N THR A 53 2.95 7.44 -0.28
CA THR A 53 3.56 6.14 0.02
C THR A 53 2.81 5.44 1.16
N ALA A 54 3.09 4.16 1.36
CA ALA A 54 2.48 3.31 2.38
C ALA A 54 3.40 2.14 2.73
N LEU A 55 3.18 1.55 3.90
CA LEU A 55 3.56 0.18 4.20
C LEU A 55 2.51 -0.76 3.63
N LEU A 56 2.90 -1.57 2.66
CA LEU A 56 2.06 -2.58 2.05
C LEU A 56 2.38 -3.95 2.62
N VAL A 57 1.34 -4.72 2.92
CA VAL A 57 1.47 -6.08 3.46
C VAL A 57 0.63 -7.01 2.59
N PRO A 58 1.22 -7.90 1.78
CA PRO A 58 0.47 -8.85 0.95
C PRO A 58 -0.33 -9.87 1.76
N THR A 59 -1.40 -10.42 1.16
CA THR A 59 -2.19 -11.53 1.74
C THR A 59 -1.60 -12.89 1.43
N PRO A 60 -1.07 -13.63 2.44
CA PRO A 60 -0.58 -14.97 2.22
C PRO A 60 -1.66 -15.85 1.58
N GLY A 61 -1.32 -16.49 0.47
CA GLY A 61 -2.25 -17.33 -0.30
C GLY A 61 -3.24 -16.56 -1.19
N GLN A 62 -3.02 -15.26 -1.40
CA GLN A 62 -3.68 -14.48 -2.45
C GLN A 62 -2.64 -14.08 -3.50
N ALA A 63 -2.50 -14.92 -4.53
CA ALA A 63 -1.44 -14.78 -5.54
C ALA A 63 -1.36 -13.37 -6.16
N GLU A 64 -2.51 -12.74 -6.46
CA GLU A 64 -2.55 -11.38 -7.00
C GLU A 64 -1.91 -10.36 -6.05
N GLN A 65 -2.24 -10.41 -4.76
CA GLN A 65 -1.69 -9.49 -3.77
C GLN A 65 -0.20 -9.74 -3.52
N GLU A 66 0.23 -11.01 -3.53
CA GLU A 66 1.64 -11.39 -3.41
C GLU A 66 2.45 -10.89 -4.61
N TYR A 67 1.94 -11.06 -5.83
CA TYR A 67 2.55 -10.54 -7.06
C TYR A 67 2.67 -9.01 -7.05
N LEU A 68 1.58 -8.29 -6.73
CA LEU A 68 1.60 -6.84 -6.63
C LEU A 68 2.56 -6.34 -5.54
N GLY A 69 2.64 -7.05 -4.41
CA GLY A 69 3.62 -6.77 -3.37
C GLY A 69 5.05 -6.92 -3.86
N HIS A 70 5.35 -8.01 -4.56
CA HIS A 70 6.66 -8.25 -5.15
C HIS A 70 7.04 -7.18 -6.17
N LEU A 71 6.15 -6.88 -7.12
CA LEU A 71 6.33 -5.83 -8.13
C LEU A 71 6.66 -4.48 -7.46
N HIS A 72 5.90 -4.10 -6.43
CA HIS A 72 6.09 -2.80 -5.78
C HIS A 72 7.33 -2.73 -4.85
N ARG A 73 7.91 -3.86 -4.42
CA ARG A 73 9.21 -3.87 -3.72
C ARG A 73 10.32 -3.24 -4.57
N GLY A 74 10.31 -3.50 -5.89
CA GLY A 74 11.32 -2.98 -6.83
C GLY A 74 11.19 -1.49 -7.13
N THR A 75 9.99 -0.92 -7.01
CA THR A 75 9.71 0.46 -7.43
C THR A 75 10.29 1.54 -6.50
N GLY A 76 10.65 1.20 -5.27
CA GLY A 76 11.05 2.18 -4.24
C GLY A 76 9.92 3.11 -3.75
N ARG A 77 8.72 3.04 -4.36
CA ARG A 77 7.58 3.89 -4.03
C ARG A 77 6.89 3.49 -2.73
N PHE A 78 6.86 2.20 -2.43
CA PHE A 78 6.21 1.63 -1.26
C PHE A 78 7.19 0.81 -0.46
N LEU A 79 7.05 0.83 0.86
CA LEU A 79 7.69 -0.19 1.69
C LEU A 79 6.78 -1.41 1.71
N VAL A 80 7.35 -2.60 1.52
CA VAL A 80 6.58 -3.84 1.56
C VAL A 80 7.19 -4.76 2.60
N GLN A 81 6.34 -5.34 3.45
CA GLN A 81 6.74 -6.37 4.41
C GLN A 81 5.78 -7.56 4.30
N ASP A 82 6.29 -8.76 4.52
CA ASP A 82 5.45 -9.95 4.51
C ASP A 82 4.64 -10.04 5.80
N GLN A 83 3.42 -10.59 5.75
CA GLN A 83 2.51 -10.59 6.91
C GLN A 83 3.12 -11.23 8.17
N HIS A 84 3.94 -12.26 8.00
CA HIS A 84 4.56 -12.98 9.12
C HIS A 84 5.82 -12.30 9.65
N GLU A 85 6.32 -11.28 8.94
CA GLU A 85 7.55 -10.54 9.26
C GLU A 85 7.24 -9.04 9.45
N LEU A 86 5.97 -8.71 9.73
CA LEU A 86 5.50 -7.33 9.88
C LEU A 86 6.15 -6.67 11.10
N ASP A 87 6.96 -5.65 10.84
CA ASP A 87 7.53 -4.73 11.82
C ASP A 87 7.10 -3.29 11.47
N VAL A 88 6.04 -2.84 12.14
CA VAL A 88 5.47 -1.50 11.93
C VAL A 88 6.42 -0.41 12.41
N MET A 89 7.27 -0.67 13.39
CA MET A 89 8.20 0.33 13.93
C MET A 89 9.37 0.57 12.99
N ASP A 90 9.99 -0.50 12.47
CA ASP A 90 10.98 -0.40 11.40
C ASP A 90 10.40 0.33 10.18
N ALA A 91 9.16 -0.02 9.79
CA ALA A 91 8.50 0.62 8.67
C ALA A 91 8.24 2.12 8.89
N TRP A 92 7.85 2.49 10.11
CA TRP A 92 7.66 3.89 10.49
C TRP A 92 8.94 4.70 10.38
N GLU A 93 10.06 4.15 10.85
CA GLU A 93 11.37 4.80 10.79
C GLU A 93 11.80 5.00 9.34
N ARG A 94 11.74 3.96 8.51
CA ARG A 94 12.10 4.03 7.09
C ARG A 94 11.26 5.04 6.31
N LEU A 95 9.93 5.05 6.53
CA LEU A 95 9.04 5.99 5.83
C LEU A 95 9.22 7.44 6.29
N ARG A 96 9.52 7.66 7.58
CA ARG A 96 9.84 8.99 8.11
C ARG A 96 11.12 9.53 7.46
N ASP A 97 12.12 8.68 7.29
CA ASP A 97 13.40 9.06 6.71
C ASP A 97 13.27 9.32 5.20
N GLN A 98 12.46 8.51 4.48
CA GLN A 98 12.10 8.75 3.09
C GLN A 98 11.35 10.07 2.87
N ALA A 99 10.46 10.46 3.79
CA ALA A 99 9.75 11.75 3.71
C ALA A 99 10.66 12.96 3.95
N SER A 100 11.84 12.74 4.53
CA SER A 100 12.85 13.77 4.79
C SER A 100 13.89 13.87 3.66
N GLY A 101 13.97 12.85 2.79
CA GLY A 101 14.72 12.87 1.54
C GLY A 101 13.83 13.35 0.38
N GLU A 102 14.40 14.03 -0.61
CA GLU A 102 13.66 14.41 -1.81
C GLU A 102 13.14 13.15 -2.51
N ALA A 103 11.81 13.04 -2.62
CA ALA A 103 11.18 12.00 -3.41
C ALA A 103 11.65 12.16 -4.85
N LYS A 104 12.43 11.20 -5.37
CA LYS A 104 12.64 11.07 -6.81
C LYS A 104 11.30 10.74 -7.42
N ALA A 105 10.62 11.79 -7.87
CA ALA A 105 9.53 11.69 -8.83
C ALA A 105 10.15 11.36 -10.20
N ASP A 106 10.76 10.19 -10.30
CA ASP A 106 11.11 9.67 -11.60
C ASP A 106 9.80 9.12 -12.17
N GLY A 107 9.17 9.93 -13.02
CA GLY A 107 8.19 9.42 -13.98
C GLY A 107 8.90 8.36 -14.79
N HIS A 108 8.69 7.09 -14.45
CA HIS A 108 9.38 5.98 -15.07
C HIS A 108 8.37 4.88 -15.45
N PRO A 109 8.76 4.00 -16.38
CA PRO A 109 7.99 3.44 -17.48
C PRO A 109 7.34 2.14 -17.00
N MET A 110 6.59 2.22 -15.90
CA MET A 110 6.12 1.06 -15.15
C MET A 110 5.30 0.08 -15.99
N LEU A 111 4.68 0.56 -17.06
CA LEU A 111 3.97 -0.29 -18.00
C LEU A 111 4.94 -1.10 -18.87
N GLU A 112 6.03 -0.49 -19.34
CA GLU A 112 7.03 -1.15 -20.20
C GLU A 112 7.81 -2.21 -19.42
N GLU A 113 8.22 -1.92 -18.18
CA GLU A 113 8.87 -2.93 -17.32
C GLU A 113 7.91 -4.08 -16.97
N ALA A 114 6.66 -3.78 -16.62
CA ALA A 114 5.67 -4.82 -16.32
C ALA A 114 5.30 -5.67 -17.56
N LEU A 115 5.34 -5.08 -18.76
CA LEU A 115 5.16 -5.80 -20.02
C LEU A 115 6.36 -6.71 -20.33
N ASN A 116 7.59 -6.23 -20.10
CA ASN A 116 8.80 -7.02 -20.29
C ASN A 116 8.87 -8.21 -19.31
N ASP A 117 8.54 -8.00 -18.04
CA ASP A 117 8.47 -9.08 -17.05
C ASP A 117 7.42 -10.13 -17.44
N LEU A 118 6.31 -9.70 -18.06
CA LEU A 118 5.27 -10.61 -18.55
C LEU A 118 5.71 -11.34 -19.82
N GLU A 119 6.42 -10.68 -20.74
CA GLU A 119 7.01 -11.30 -21.92
C GLU A 119 8.03 -12.39 -21.53
N GLU A 120 8.91 -12.12 -20.56
CA GLU A 120 9.85 -13.13 -20.05
C GLU A 120 9.14 -14.33 -19.40
N LEU A 121 8.06 -14.09 -18.67
CA LEU A 121 7.28 -15.14 -18.00
C LEU A 121 6.49 -16.00 -19.02
N LEU A 122 6.08 -15.41 -20.13
CA LEU A 122 5.37 -16.08 -21.23
C LEU A 122 6.31 -16.66 -22.30
N GLY A 123 7.60 -16.35 -22.25
CA GLY A 123 8.61 -16.80 -23.20
C GLY A 123 8.43 -16.23 -24.62
N LEU A 124 7.95 -14.98 -24.71
CA LEU A 124 7.73 -14.25 -25.96
C LEU A 124 8.94 -13.39 -26.34
#